data_AF-M7DGT2-F1
#
_entry.id   AF-M7DGT2-F1
#
_cell.length_a   1.000
_cell.length_b   1.000
_cell.length_c   1.000
_cell.angle_alpha   90.00
_cell.angle_beta   90.00
_cell.angle_gamma   90.00
#
_symmetry.space_group_name_H-M   'P 1'
#
loop_
_entity.id
_entity.type
_entity.pdbx_description
1 polymer ?
#
loop_
_entity_poly.entity_id
_entity_poly.type
_entity_poly.pdbx_seq_one_letter_code
_entity_poly.pdbx_strand_id
1 'polypeptide(L)' 'MDSVKIVRSPADANEWVVLFKEKDGKSFFLISDNDQVCSYATLDAAVHALDALGFARAEVLF' A
#
# COMPACT_ATOMS: atom_id res chain seq x y z
N MET A 1 2.23 -16.18 -4.86
CA MET A 1 2.87 -14.90 -4.56
C MET A 1 1.78 -14.02 -3.98
N ASP A 2 1.88 -13.65 -2.72
CA ASP A 2 0.84 -12.87 -2.06
C ASP A 2 0.88 -11.43 -2.61
N SER A 3 -0.24 -10.95 -3.13
CA SER A 3 -0.33 -9.62 -3.75
C SER A 3 -0.47 -8.54 -2.68
N VAL A 4 0.25 -7.43 -2.86
CA VAL A 4 0.00 -6.22 -2.08
C VAL A 4 -1.31 -5.59 -2.52
N LYS A 5 -1.95 -4.86 -1.61
CA LYS A 5 -3.23 -4.19 -1.86
C LYS A 5 -3.02 -2.69 -1.75
N ILE A 6 -3.61 -1.94 -2.67
CA ILE A 6 -3.69 -0.49 -2.61
C ILE A 6 -5.14 -0.14 -2.26
N VAL A 7 -5.32 0.55 -1.14
CA VAL A 7 -6.63 0.88 -0.58
C VAL A 7 -6.70 2.36 -0.24
N ARG A 8 -7.90 2.92 -0.08
CA ARG A 8 -8.06 4.28 0.44
C ARG A 8 -7.55 4.37 1.87
N SER A 9 -6.85 5.47 2.18
CA SER A 9 -6.38 5.72 3.54
C SER A 9 -7.57 5.88 4.48
N PRO A 10 -7.61 5.15 5.61
CA PRO A 10 -8.62 5.39 6.65
C PRO A 10 -8.51 6.77 7.29
N ALA A 11 -7.33 7.42 7.21
CA ALA A 11 -7.10 8.75 7.75
C ALA A 11 -7.53 9.86 6.78
N ASP A 12 -7.41 9.64 5.47
CA ASP A 12 -7.87 10.55 4.41
C ASP A 12 -8.34 9.76 3.17
N ALA A 13 -9.64 9.77 2.90
CA ALA A 13 -10.21 9.03 1.77
C ALA A 13 -9.70 9.49 0.39
N ASN A 14 -9.03 10.64 0.30
CA ASN A 14 -8.40 11.11 -0.94
C ASN A 14 -7.04 10.48 -1.19
N GLU A 15 -6.41 9.92 -0.17
CA GLU A 15 -5.10 9.28 -0.26
C GLU A 15 -5.19 7.77 -0.39
N TRP A 16 -4.10 7.18 -0.83
CA TRP A 16 -3.92 5.74 -1.00
C TRP A 16 -2.84 5.22 -0.06
N VAL A 17 -3.06 4.05 0.52
CA VAL A 17 -2.09 3.33 1.36
C VAL A 17 -1.90 1.91 0.85
N VAL A 18 -0.72 1.35 1.13
CA VAL A 18 -0.39 -0.03 0.77
C VAL A 18 -0.62 -0.94 1.97
N LEU A 19 -1.36 -2.02 1.74
CA LEU A 19 -1.66 -3.07 2.71
C LEU A 19 -1.14 -4.41 2.20
N PHE A 20 -0.32 -5.08 3.00
CA PHE A 20 0.08 -6.46 2.79
C PHE A 20 -0.69 -7.36 3.75
N LYS A 21 -1.25 -8.48 3.25
CA LYS A 21 -1.95 -9.45 4.09
C LYS A 21 -1.21 -10.78 4.04
N GLU A 22 -0.71 -11.22 5.19
CA GLU A 22 -0.15 -12.56 5.36
C GLU A 22 -1.25 -13.61 5.47
N LYS A 23 -0.88 -14.86 5.19
CA LYS A 23 -1.80 -16.01 5.23
C LYS A 23 -2.36 -16.29 6.62
N ASP A 24 -1.68 -15.87 7.68
CA ASP A 24 -2.12 -16.03 9.08
C ASP A 24 -3.05 -14.90 9.57
N GLY A 25 -3.66 -14.15 8.65
CA GLY A 25 -4.64 -13.10 8.99
C GLY A 25 -4.03 -11.80 9.52
N LYS A 26 -2.70 -11.72 9.62
CA LYS A 26 -1.98 -10.48 9.91
C LYS A 26 -1.96 -9.59 8.68
N SER A 27 -2.14 -8.29 8.89
CA SER A 27 -2.02 -7.30 7.83
C SER A 27 -1.05 -6.19 8.27
N PHE A 28 -0.24 -5.72 7.33
CA PHE A 28 0.82 -4.75 7.56
C PHE A 28 0.68 -3.61 6.58
N PHE A 29 1.02 -2.39 7.01
CA PHE A 29 1.11 -1.24 6.13
C PHE A 29 2.55 -1.00 5.72
N LEU A 30 2.72 -0.37 4.56
CA LEU A 30 4.02 0.18 4.20
C LEU A 30 4.31 1.41 5.07
N ILE A 31 5.47 1.40 5.72
CA ILE A 31 5.92 2.46 6.62
C ILE A 31 7.14 3.16 5.98
N SER A 32 7.23 4.46 6.18
CA SER A 32 8.35 5.32 5.75
C SER A 32 9.50 5.27 6.76
N ASP A 33 10.67 5.81 6.38
CA ASP A 33 11.84 5.92 7.27
C ASP A 33 11.56 6.72 8.55
N ASN A 34 10.51 7.54 8.56
CA ASN A 34 10.09 8.36 9.69
C ASN A 34 9.03 7.68 10.58
N ASP A 35 8.87 6.36 10.44
CA ASP A 35 7.92 5.52 11.18
C ASP A 35 6.45 5.95 11.02
N GLN A 36 6.12 6.49 9.84
CA GLN A 36 4.75 6.88 9.47
C GLN A 36 4.25 6.01 8.32
N VAL A 37 2.95 5.71 8.30
CA VAL A 37 2.30 5.01 7.19
C VAL A 37 2.51 5.81 5.91
N CYS A 38 3.04 5.17 4.87
CA CYS A 38 3.15 5.77 3.55
C CYS A 38 1.75 6.00 2.98
N SER A 39 1.41 7.26 2.73
CA SER A 39 0.21 7.65 1.98
C SER A 39 0.58 8.38 0.70
N TYR A 40 -0.27 8.23 -0.32
CA TYR A 40 -0.02 8.74 -1.66
C TYR A 40 -1.26 9.47 -2.17
N ALA A 41 -1.08 10.68 -2.71
CA ALA A 41 -2.18 11.49 -3.24
C ALA A 41 -2.84 10.88 -4.49
N THR A 42 -2.12 10.05 -5.25
CA THR A 42 -2.62 9.40 -6.46
C THR A 42 -2.32 7.91 -6.47
N LEU A 43 -3.14 7.15 -7.20
CA LEU A 43 -2.92 5.72 -7.40
C LEU A 43 -1.59 5.46 -8.12
N ASP A 44 -1.26 6.27 -9.13
CA ASP A 44 0.00 6.16 -9.86
C ASP A 44 1.23 6.32 -8.96
N ALA A 45 1.18 7.25 -7.98
CA ALA A 45 2.26 7.42 -7.02
C ALA A 45 2.44 6.19 -6.12
N ALA A 46 1.33 5.57 -5.68
CA ALA A 46 1.38 4.32 -4.92
C ALA A 46 1.96 3.16 -5.76
N VAL A 47 1.54 3.03 -7.02
CA VAL A 47 2.07 2.01 -7.95
C VAL A 47 3.56 2.21 -8.21
N HIS A 48 4.00 3.46 -8.43
CA HIS A 48 5.42 3.76 -8.65
C HIS A 48 6.28 3.43 -7.43
N ALA A 49 5.77 3.70 -6.21
CA ALA A 49 6.46 3.30 -4.99
C ALA A 49 6.59 1.76 -4.88
N LEU A 50 5.54 1.03 -5.24
CA LEU A 50 5.57 -0.44 -5.25
C LEU A 50 6.54 -1.01 -6.29
N ASP A 51 6.61 -0.42 -7.47
CA ASP A 51 7.56 -0.79 -8.53
C ASP A 51 9.01 -0.55 -8.07
N ALA A 52 9.30 0.61 -7.47
CA ALA A 52 10.61 0.93 -6.92
C ALA A 52 11.06 -0.04 -5.80
N LEU A 53 10.10 -0.61 -5.06
CA LEU A 53 10.34 -1.62 -4.02
C LEU A 53 10.40 -3.06 -4.57
N GLY A 54 10.15 -3.26 -5.87
CA GLY A 54 10.22 -4.56 -6.52
C GLY A 54 8.98 -5.44 -6.37
N PHE A 55 7.82 -4.88 -6.02
CA PHE A 55 6.58 -5.65 -5.97
C PHE A 55 6.07 -5.99 -7.37
N ALA A 56 5.88 -7.28 -7.63
CA ALA A 56 5.47 -7.77 -8.95
C ALA A 56 3.97 -7.61 -9.26
N ARG A 57 3.11 -7.51 -8.24
CA ARG A 57 1.65 -7.43 -8.40
C ARG A 57 1.00 -6.67 -7.26
N ALA A 58 0.11 -5.74 -7.63
CA ALA A 58 -0.77 -5.04 -6.71
C ALA A 58 -2.25 -5.25 -7.07
N GLU A 59 -3.12 -5.26 -6.07
CA GLU A 59 -4.59 -5.25 -6.24
C GLU A 59 -5.14 -3.91 -5.74
N VAL A 60 -5.93 -3.23 -6.57
CA VAL A 60 -6.57 -1.97 -6.19
C VAL A 60 -7.97 -2.28 -5.66
N LEU A 61 -8.28 -1.78 -4.47
CA LEU A 61 -9.59 -1.92 -3.84
C LEU A 61 -10.21 -0.52 -3.67
N PHE A 62 -11.50 -0.42 -3.99
CA PHE A 62 -12.30 0.80 -3.90
C PHE A 62 -13.24 0.74 -2.71
#